data_AF-A0A380H9E9-F1
#
_entry.id   AF-A0A380H9E9-F1
#
_cell.length_a   1.000
_cell.length_b   1.000
_cell.length_c   1.000
_cell.angle_alpha   90.00
_cell.angle_beta   90.00
_cell.angle_gamma   90.00
#
_symmetry.space_group_name_H-M   'P 1'
#
loop_
_entity.id
_entity.type
_entity.pdbx_description
1 polymer ?
#
loop_
_entity_poly.entity_id
_entity_poly.type
_entity_poly.pdbx_seq_one_letter_code
_entity_poly.pdbx_strand_id
1 'polypeptide(L)' 'MRCVSLKDNKWINEITSVHENLIAEDGLNYQVIATSITLRYEMIIVRLKYTNDKIVVCEGNS' A
#
# COMPACT_ATOMS: atom_id res chain seq x y z
N MET A 1 5.97 11.93 11.83
CA MET A 1 6.30 11.15 10.62
C MET A 1 7.05 9.90 11.03
N ARG A 2 6.59 8.71 10.62
CA ARG A 2 7.17 7.42 10.97
C ARG A 2 7.39 6.60 9.70
N CYS A 3 8.53 5.92 9.58
CA CYS A 3 8.78 5.00 8.47
C CYS A 3 8.01 3.69 8.70
N VAL A 4 7.27 3.26 7.68
CA VAL A 4 6.61 1.95 7.66
C VAL A 4 7.69 0.88 7.48
N SER A 5 7.61 -0.17 8.30
CA SER A 5 8.46 -1.34 8.24
C SER A 5 7.66 -2.57 7.81
N LEU A 6 8.35 -3.66 7.46
CA LEU A 6 7.72 -4.95 7.14
C LEU A 6 6.88 -5.57 8.28
N LYS A 7 6.99 -5.04 9.50
CA LYS A 7 6.19 -5.50 10.66
C LYS A 7 4.86 -4.74 10.78
N ASP A 8 4.70 -3.63 10.05
CA ASP A 8 3.54 -2.74 10.14
C ASP A 8 2.40 -3.21 9.22
N ASN A 9 1.98 -4.47 9.34
CA ASN A 9 0.99 -5.10 8.45
C ASN A 9 -0.31 -4.29 8.31
N LYS A 10 -0.76 -3.63 9.39
CA LYS A 10 -1.95 -2.76 9.35
C LYS A 10 -1.77 -1.63 8.33
N TRP A 11 -0.63 -0.94 8.39
CA TRP A 11 -0.33 0.15 7.46
C TRP A 11 -0.14 -0.35 6.04
N ILE A 12 0.56 -1.47 5.84
CA ILE A 12 0.76 -2.04 4.51
C ILE A 12 -0.59 -2.41 3.87
N ASN A 13 -1.50 -3.02 4.64
CA ASN A 13 -2.86 -3.34 4.17
C ASN A 13 -3.69 -2.10 3.81
N GLU A 14 -3.60 -1.06 4.64
CA GLU A 14 -4.34 0.19 4.42
C GLU A 14 -3.82 0.91 3.17
N ILE A 15 -2.49 1.03 3.04
CA ILE A 15 -1.83 1.59 1.85
C ILE A 15 -2.20 0.80 0.59
N THR A 16 -2.20 -0.54 0.67
CA THR A 16 -2.59 -1.42 -0.43
C THR A 16 -4.01 -1.12 -0.91
N SER A 17 -4.96 -1.07 0.02
CA SER A 17 -6.37 -0.82 -0.29
C SER A 17 -6.57 0.58 -0.89
N VAL A 18 -5.96 1.60 -0.29
CA VAL A 18 -6.03 2.98 -0.79
C VAL A 18 -5.44 3.08 -2.20
N HIS A 19 -4.28 2.46 -2.44
CA HIS A 19 -3.62 2.51 -3.74
C HIS A 19 -4.47 1.90 -4.86
N GLU A 20 -5.06 0.73 -4.61
CA GLU A 20 -5.88 0.05 -5.61
C GLU A 20 -7.18 0.82 -5.90
N ASN A 21 -7.83 1.35 -4.85
CA ASN A 21 -9.05 2.14 -5.02
C ASN A 21 -8.80 3.45 -5.78
N LEU A 22 -7.70 4.16 -5.49
CA LEU A 22 -7.35 5.39 -6.21
C LEU A 22 -7.10 5.13 -7.71
N ILE A 23 -6.51 3.98 -8.07
CA ILE A 23 -6.34 3.61 -9.49
C ILE A 23 -7.68 3.34 -10.16
N ALA A 24 -8.61 2.68 -9.47
CA ALA A 24 -9.95 2.42 -10.02
C ALA A 24 -10.78 3.70 -10.17
N GLU A 25 -10.57 4.68 -9.29
CA GLU A 25 -11.23 5.99 -9.36
C GLU A 25 -10.72 6.88 -10.51
N ASP A 26 -9.49 6.65 -10.99
CA ASP A 26 -8.83 7.46 -12.04
C ASP A 26 -9.42 7.25 -13.46
N GLY A 27 -10.57 6.58 -13.58
CA GLY A 27 -11.31 6.43 -14.85
C GLY A 27 -10.64 5.50 -15.86
N LEU A 28 -9.55 4.84 -15.48
CA LEU A 28 -9.03 3.68 -16.19
C LEU A 28 -10.07 2.55 -16.05
N ASN A 29 -10.33 1.80 -17.12
CA ASN A 29 -11.23 0.63 -17.09
C ASN A 29 -10.63 -0.49 -16.24
N TYR A 30 -10.56 -0.24 -14.93
CA TYR A 30 -9.85 -1.00 -13.93
C TYR A 30 -10.77 -1.11 -12.71
N GLN A 31 -10.93 -2.33 -12.22
CA GLN A 31 -11.75 -2.61 -11.06
C GLN A 31 -10.89 -3.27 -9.99
N VAL A 32 -11.02 -2.77 -8.76
CA VAL A 32 -10.40 -3.41 -7.60
C VAL A 32 -11.06 -4.76 -7.35
N ILE A 33 -10.23 -5.79 -7.24
CA ILE A 33 -10.65 -7.15 -6.89
C ILE A 33 -9.74 -7.72 -5.82
N ALA A 34 -10.18 -8.75 -5.11
CA ALA A 34 -9.40 -9.38 -4.04
C ALA A 34 -7.99 -9.81 -4.50
N THR A 35 -7.88 -10.32 -5.73
CA THR A 35 -6.60 -10.70 -6.33
C THR A 35 -5.68 -9.50 -6.54
N SER A 36 -6.20 -8.36 -6.99
CA SER A 36 -5.38 -7.18 -7.26
C SER A 36 -4.84 -6.56 -5.97
N ILE A 37 -5.67 -6.52 -4.93
CA ILE A 37 -5.25 -6.14 -3.57
C ILE A 37 -4.14 -7.07 -3.07
N THR A 38 -4.30 -8.40 -3.23
CA THR A 38 -3.30 -9.37 -2.76
C THR A 38 -1.96 -9.19 -3.49
N LEU A 39 -2.01 -9.04 -4.82
CA LEU A 39 -0.81 -8.79 -5.63
C LEU A 39 -0.14 -7.46 -5.26
N ARG A 40 -0.93 -6.42 -4.99
CA ARG A 40 -0.42 -5.12 -4.55
C ARG A 40 0.27 -5.21 -3.19
N TYR A 41 -0.29 -5.96 -2.26
CA TYR A 41 0.30 -6.18 -0.95
C TYR A 41 1.67 -6.85 -1.06
N GLU A 42 1.77 -7.93 -1.83
CA GLU A 42 3.04 -8.63 -2.11
C GLU A 42 4.05 -7.71 -2.80
N MET A 43 3.60 -6.91 -3.77
CA MET A 43 4.44 -5.94 -4.45
C MET A 43 5.04 -4.92 -3.46
N ILE A 44 4.22 -4.36 -2.56
CA ILE A 44 4.70 -3.41 -1.53
C ILE A 44 5.73 -4.09 -0.61
N ILE A 45 5.49 -5.33 -0.17
CA ILE A 45 6.45 -6.08 0.65
C ILE A 45 7.79 -6.25 -0.09
N VAL A 46 7.75 -6.67 -1.35
CA VAL A 46 8.96 -6.87 -2.17
C VAL A 46 9.74 -5.56 -2.31
N ARG A 47 9.04 -4.44 -2.55
CA ARG A 47 9.67 -3.12 -2.64
C ARG A 47 10.33 -2.73 -1.31
N LEU A 48 9.61 -2.81 -0.20
CA LEU A 48 10.15 -2.47 1.12
C LEU A 48 11.33 -3.37 1.54
N LYS A 49 11.39 -4.62 1.05
CA LYS A 49 12.42 -5.58 1.45
C LYS A 49 13.70 -5.50 0.61
N TYR A 50 13.56 -5.30 -0.70
CA TYR A 50 14.68 -5.50 -1.64
C TYR A 50 15.03 -4.27 -2.46
N THR A 51 14.28 -3.18 -2.32
CA THR A 51 14.56 -1.92 -3.02
C THR A 51 14.77 -0.80 -2.02
N ASN A 52 15.23 0.36 -2.48
CA ASN A 52 15.45 1.53 -1.63
C ASN A 52 14.17 2.35 -1.38
N ASP A 53 13.01 1.80 -1.75
CA ASP A 53 11.71 2.40 -1.56
C ASP A 53 11.38 2.53 -0.08
N LYS A 54 10.81 3.68 0.30
CA LYS A 54 10.41 3.98 1.66
C LYS A 54 9.01 4.56 1.66
N ILE A 55 8.20 4.12 2.63
CA ILE A 55 6.90 4.71 2.89
C ILE A 55 6.95 5.38 4.26
N VAL A 56 6.53 6.63 4.32
CA VAL A 56 6.49 7.43 5.54
C VAL A 56 5.05 7.84 5.81
N VAL A 57 4.56 7.56 7.01
CA VAL A 57 3.21 7.90 7.44
C VAL A 57 3.22 9.07 8.43
N CYS A 58 2.24 9.95 8.30
CA CYS A 58 1.93 10.99 9.27
C CYS A 58 0.80 10.50 10.17
N GLU A 59 1.16 9.87 11.28
CA GLU A 59 0.19 9.58 12.35
C GLU A 59 -0.11 10.90 13.08
N GLY A 60 -1.37 11.34 13.03
CA GLY A 60 -1.84 12.43 13.86
C GLY A 60 -1.84 11.98 15.31
N ASN A 61 -1.22 12.76 16.21
CA ASN A 61 -1.36 12.56 17.65
C ASN A 61 -2.77 13.04 18.02
N SER A 62 -3.75 12.15 17.92
CA SER A 62 -5.09 12.35 18.48
C SER A 62 -5.06 12.22 20.01
#